data_AF-A0A9R0V1L0-F1
#
_entry.id   AF-A0A9R0V1L0-F1
#
_cell.length_a   1.000
_cell.length_b   1.000
_cell.length_c   1.000
_cell.angle_alpha   90.00
_cell.angle_beta   90.00
_cell.angle_gamma   90.00
#
_symmetry.space_group_name_H-M   'P 1'
#
loop_
_entity.id
_entity.type
_entity.pdbx_description
1 polymer ?
#
loop_
_entity_poly.entity_id
_entity_poly.type
_entity_poly.pdbx_seq_one_letter_code
_entity_poly.pdbx_strand_id
1 'polypeptide(L)'
;MATARDVEEVVQKLASDRARPRDVRVKLLGTWLQGDRAPTFCRLLARNTARAKPGHLASGATWPFLITALAKCVLADIAAKRRGATRSAAAGMLRAAVRCAEDARLSVAGHSLLLVSVAKQLFSHILEVIKDAPSFQLEYSPILRQLLTVKEYRYQMKPRTYSNLVVLYMKKVATGFDANFSNQASSKEESFRCTWTLHVLLENPPGDYPDTMREEVLNGFCAIFSHIRRQGGWKAD
;
A
#
# COMPACT_ATOMS: atom_id res chain seq x y z
N MET A 1 -23.10 -16.36 7.02
CA MET A 1 -22.44 -15.50 6.01
C MET A 1 -22.44 -14.07 6.53
N ALA A 2 -21.39 -13.27 6.29
CA ALA A 2 -21.43 -11.86 6.64
C ALA A 2 -22.46 -11.14 5.74
N THR A 3 -23.35 -10.38 6.35
CA THR A 3 -24.35 -9.54 5.70
C THR A 3 -23.83 -8.12 5.54
N ALA A 4 -24.49 -7.29 4.72
CA ALA A 4 -24.11 -5.87 4.58
C ALA A 4 -24.11 -5.13 5.94
N ARG A 5 -25.06 -5.45 6.81
CA ARG A 5 -25.13 -4.89 8.18
C ARG A 5 -23.92 -5.28 9.02
N ASP A 6 -23.48 -6.53 8.94
CA ASP A 6 -22.29 -7.00 9.66
C ASP A 6 -21.03 -6.26 9.18
N VAL A 7 -20.93 -5.99 7.87
CA VAL A 7 -19.82 -5.22 7.30
C VAL A 7 -19.85 -3.77 7.78
N GLU A 8 -21.01 -3.13 7.77
CA GLU A 8 -21.18 -1.75 8.23
C GLU A 8 -20.79 -1.61 9.70
N GLU A 9 -21.19 -2.57 10.55
CA GLU A 9 -20.81 -2.60 11.95
C GLU A 9 -19.28 -2.74 12.12
N VAL A 10 -18.64 -3.60 11.32
CA VAL A 10 -17.17 -3.74 11.33
C VAL A 10 -16.50 -2.43 10.91
N VAL A 11 -16.92 -1.81 9.80
CA VAL A 11 -16.36 -0.54 9.31
C VAL A 11 -16.50 0.56 10.36
N GLN A 12 -17.68 0.69 10.98
CA GLN A 12 -17.92 1.68 12.04
C GLN A 12 -17.02 1.45 13.25
N LYS A 13 -16.84 0.20 13.68
CA LYS A 13 -16.01 -0.13 14.85
C LYS A 13 -14.51 -0.08 14.56
N LEU A 14 -14.08 -0.29 13.31
CA LEU A 14 -12.72 0.00 12.86
C LEU A 14 -12.43 1.51 12.97
N ALA A 15 -13.40 2.36 12.66
CA ALA A 15 -13.28 3.80 12.84
C ALA A 15 -13.35 4.28 14.32
N SER A 16 -13.43 3.37 15.30
CA SER A 16 -13.48 3.74 16.72
C SER A 16 -12.15 4.30 17.22
N ASP A 17 -12.19 5.33 18.08
CA ASP A 17 -11.02 5.89 18.74
C ASP A 17 -10.36 4.91 19.73
N ARG A 18 -11.08 3.87 20.16
CA ARG A 18 -10.60 2.89 21.14
C ARG A 18 -9.82 1.75 20.47
N ALA A 19 -8.59 1.49 20.94
CA ALA A 19 -7.71 0.45 20.36
C ALA A 19 -8.28 -0.98 20.47
N ARG A 20 -8.79 -1.38 21.64
CA ARG A 20 -9.32 -2.75 21.86
C ARG A 20 -10.47 -3.11 20.90
N PRO A 21 -11.52 -2.28 20.72
CA PRO A 21 -12.55 -2.51 19.70
C PRO A 21 -12.00 -2.66 18.28
N ARG A 22 -11.01 -1.85 17.89
CA ARG A 22 -10.37 -1.96 16.57
C ARG A 22 -9.68 -3.32 16.40
N ASP A 23 -8.86 -3.74 17.35
CA ASP A 23 -8.12 -5.01 17.28
C ASP A 23 -9.04 -6.22 17.14
N VAL A 24 -10.14 -6.26 17.91
CA VAL A 24 -11.14 -7.34 17.82
C VAL A 24 -11.75 -7.39 16.42
N ARG A 25 -12.02 -6.23 15.82
CA ARG A 25 -12.64 -6.14 14.49
C ARG A 25 -11.66 -6.43 13.36
N VAL A 26 -10.40 -6.04 13.49
CA VAL A 26 -9.31 -6.42 12.58
C VAL A 26 -9.14 -7.95 12.55
N LYS A 27 -9.16 -8.61 13.72
CA LYS A 27 -9.11 -10.08 13.81
C LYS A 27 -10.32 -10.75 13.16
N LEU A 28 -11.54 -10.24 13.42
CA LEU A 28 -12.76 -10.75 12.79
C LEU A 28 -12.69 -10.63 11.27
N LEU A 29 -12.23 -9.49 10.75
CA LEU A 29 -12.07 -9.25 9.32
C LEU A 29 -11.10 -10.26 8.67
N GLY A 30 -10.05 -10.66 9.38
CA GLY A 30 -9.14 -11.72 8.92
C GLY A 30 -9.87 -13.04 8.60
N THR A 31 -10.85 -13.41 9.42
CA THR A 31 -11.67 -14.62 9.18
C THR A 31 -12.55 -14.51 7.92
N TRP A 32 -12.87 -13.28 7.49
CA TRP A 32 -13.67 -13.00 6.31
C TRP A 32 -12.84 -12.76 5.05
N LEU A 33 -11.60 -12.30 5.15
CA LEU A 33 -10.74 -12.03 3.99
C LEU A 33 -9.77 -13.16 3.65
N GLN A 34 -9.49 -14.08 4.59
CA GLN A 34 -8.43 -15.07 4.45
C GLN A 34 -8.88 -16.53 4.66
N GLY A 35 -10.14 -16.76 5.01
CA GLY A 35 -10.71 -18.11 5.20
C GLY A 35 -11.64 -18.56 4.07
N ASP A 36 -12.27 -19.71 4.23
CA ASP A 36 -13.17 -20.34 3.23
C ASP A 36 -14.34 -19.45 2.79
N ARG A 37 -14.70 -18.48 3.65
CA ARG A 37 -15.80 -17.53 3.39
C ARG A 37 -15.37 -16.33 2.55
N ALA A 38 -14.07 -16.16 2.28
CA ALA A 38 -13.52 -15.01 1.58
C ALA A 38 -14.10 -14.78 0.19
N PRO A 39 -14.27 -15.80 -0.68
CA PRO A 39 -14.84 -15.58 -2.00
C PRO A 39 -16.23 -14.93 -1.95
N THR A 40 -17.07 -15.36 -1.01
CA THR A 40 -18.43 -14.85 -0.87
C THR A 40 -18.46 -13.45 -0.25
N PHE A 41 -17.61 -13.19 0.74
CA PHE A 41 -17.47 -11.85 1.33
C PHE A 41 -16.94 -10.83 0.31
N CYS A 42 -15.90 -11.19 -0.43
CA CYS A 42 -15.33 -10.34 -1.47
C CYS A 42 -16.32 -10.03 -2.60
N ARG A 43 -17.11 -11.03 -3.03
CA ARG A 43 -18.20 -10.83 -4.01
C ARG A 43 -19.29 -9.89 -3.50
N LEU A 44 -19.66 -9.97 -2.22
CA LEU A 44 -20.62 -9.04 -1.62
C LEU A 44 -20.10 -7.59 -1.70
N LEU A 45 -18.87 -7.34 -1.28
CA LEU A 45 -18.25 -6.01 -1.35
C LEU A 45 -18.12 -5.52 -2.80
N ALA A 46 -17.69 -6.38 -3.72
CA ALA A 46 -17.57 -6.03 -5.13
C ALA A 46 -18.91 -5.62 -5.74
N ARG A 47 -19.96 -6.43 -5.49
CA ARG A 47 -21.33 -6.15 -5.94
C ARG A 47 -21.87 -4.84 -5.36
N ASN A 48 -21.65 -4.58 -4.07
CA ASN A 48 -22.11 -3.36 -3.43
C ASN A 48 -21.36 -2.13 -3.95
N THR A 49 -20.05 -2.25 -4.15
CA THR A 49 -19.20 -1.18 -4.68
C THR A 49 -19.60 -0.83 -6.12
N ALA A 50 -19.81 -1.83 -6.98
CA ALA A 50 -20.24 -1.63 -8.35
C ALA A 50 -21.66 -1.01 -8.47
N ARG A 51 -22.53 -1.26 -7.48
CA ARG A 51 -23.88 -0.68 -7.42
C ARG A 51 -23.92 0.74 -6.84
N ALA A 52 -22.87 1.16 -6.16
CA ALA A 52 -22.83 2.50 -5.60
C ALA A 52 -22.73 3.53 -6.73
N LYS A 53 -23.65 4.51 -6.73
CA LYS A 53 -23.57 5.60 -7.70
C LYS A 53 -22.34 6.47 -7.41
N PRO A 54 -21.65 6.99 -8.44
CA PRO A 54 -20.60 7.99 -8.25
C PRO A 54 -21.14 9.15 -7.42
N GLY A 55 -20.51 9.42 -6.26
CA GLY A 55 -20.91 10.50 -5.36
C GLY A 55 -21.95 10.14 -4.29
N HIS A 56 -22.63 8.98 -4.35
CA HIS A 56 -23.59 8.53 -3.34
C HIS A 56 -23.31 7.08 -2.93
N LEU A 57 -22.44 6.90 -1.94
CA LEU A 57 -22.23 5.61 -1.29
C LEU A 57 -23.36 5.39 -0.26
N ALA A 58 -24.47 4.80 -0.69
CA ALA A 58 -25.66 4.60 0.16
C ALA A 58 -25.48 3.53 1.26
N SER A 59 -24.42 2.72 1.21
CA SER A 59 -24.11 1.67 2.19
C SER A 59 -22.63 1.67 2.55
N GLY A 60 -22.33 1.47 3.83
CA GLY A 60 -20.96 1.36 4.36
C GLY A 60 -20.27 0.04 3.97
N ALA A 61 -21.02 -0.93 3.41
CA ALA A 61 -20.53 -2.25 3.04
C ALA A 61 -19.89 -2.28 1.64
N THR A 62 -18.91 -1.41 1.37
CA THR A 62 -18.19 -1.33 0.09
C THR A 62 -16.67 -1.38 0.31
N TRP A 63 -15.93 -1.69 -0.76
CA TRP A 63 -14.46 -1.70 -0.73
C TRP A 63 -13.87 -0.35 -0.32
N PRO A 64 -14.28 0.80 -0.90
CA PRO A 64 -13.82 2.11 -0.49
C PRO A 64 -13.92 2.36 1.02
N PHE A 65 -15.07 2.07 1.63
CA PHE A 65 -15.27 2.30 3.06
C PHE A 65 -14.40 1.40 3.93
N LEU A 66 -14.30 0.11 3.59
CA LEU A 66 -13.45 -0.83 4.33
C LEU A 66 -11.98 -0.41 4.27
N ILE A 67 -11.50 -0.04 3.08
CA ILE A 67 -10.14 0.41 2.85
C ILE A 67 -9.83 1.70 3.62
N THR A 68 -10.71 2.70 3.55
CA THR A 68 -10.55 3.94 4.31
C THR A 68 -10.56 3.70 5.82
N ALA A 69 -11.41 2.82 6.33
CA ALA A 69 -11.43 2.48 7.75
C ALA A 69 -10.13 1.81 8.20
N LEU A 70 -9.61 0.84 7.44
CA LEU A 70 -8.34 0.19 7.74
C LEU A 70 -7.16 1.16 7.66
N ALA A 71 -7.13 2.07 6.68
CA ALA A 71 -6.09 3.10 6.59
C ALA A 71 -6.08 4.01 7.83
N LYS A 72 -7.27 4.45 8.29
CA LYS A 72 -7.41 5.22 9.54
C LYS A 72 -6.95 4.42 10.77
N CYS A 73 -7.28 3.13 10.85
CA CYS A 73 -6.76 2.26 11.92
C CYS A 73 -5.24 2.26 11.95
N VAL A 74 -4.58 2.18 10.79
CA VAL A 74 -3.11 2.17 10.75
C VAL A 74 -2.52 3.49 11.25
N LEU A 75 -3.08 4.63 10.86
CA LEU A 75 -2.62 5.93 11.39
C LEU A 75 -2.84 6.03 12.90
N ALA A 76 -3.98 5.55 13.41
CA ALA A 76 -4.24 5.50 14.85
C ALA A 76 -3.27 4.57 15.59
N ASP A 77 -2.90 3.43 14.99
CA ASP A 77 -1.90 2.52 15.54
C ASP A 77 -0.50 3.14 15.55
N ILE A 78 -0.13 3.90 14.53
CA ILE A 78 1.15 4.61 14.46
C ILE A 78 1.18 5.70 15.53
N ALA A 79 0.12 6.49 15.67
CA ALA A 79 0.03 7.57 16.65
C ALA A 79 0.03 7.07 18.10
N ALA A 80 -0.66 5.96 18.37
CA ALA A 80 -0.75 5.38 19.72
C ALA A 80 0.56 4.72 20.18
N LYS A 81 1.38 4.24 19.25
CA LYS A 81 2.61 3.52 19.57
C LYS A 81 3.79 4.49 19.62
N ARG A 82 4.21 4.86 20.84
CA ARG A 82 5.50 5.55 21.05
C ARG A 82 6.62 4.67 20.48
N ARG A 83 7.14 5.06 19.30
CA ARG A 83 8.36 4.59 18.61
C ARG A 83 8.77 3.14 18.96
N GLY A 84 8.31 2.16 18.20
CA GLY A 84 8.90 0.81 18.30
C GLY A 84 8.10 -0.37 17.75
N ALA A 85 6.81 -0.23 17.46
CA ALA A 85 6.10 -1.37 16.89
C ALA A 85 6.40 -1.56 15.41
N THR A 86 6.84 -2.76 15.11
CA THR A 86 7.25 -3.18 13.78
C THR A 86 6.10 -3.76 12.95
N ARG A 87 4.94 -4.02 13.56
CA ARG A 87 3.78 -4.62 12.88
C ARG A 87 2.45 -4.05 13.41
N SER A 88 1.51 -3.83 12.48
CA SER A 88 0.11 -3.56 12.77
C SER A 88 -0.74 -4.62 12.09
N ALA A 89 -1.65 -5.24 12.85
CA ALA A 89 -2.62 -6.16 12.28
C ALA A 89 -3.52 -5.45 11.26
N ALA A 90 -3.84 -4.17 11.49
CA ALA A 90 -4.61 -3.35 10.55
C ALA A 90 -3.84 -3.14 9.23
N ALA A 91 -2.52 -2.96 9.27
CA ALA A 91 -1.70 -2.84 8.05
C ALA A 91 -1.69 -4.14 7.24
N GLY A 92 -1.55 -5.29 7.92
CA GLY A 92 -1.66 -6.60 7.28
C GLY A 92 -3.05 -6.84 6.66
N MET A 93 -4.12 -6.42 7.36
CA MET A 93 -5.48 -6.52 6.82
C MET A 93 -5.74 -5.54 5.67
N LEU A 94 -5.18 -4.33 5.70
CA LEU A 94 -5.26 -3.38 4.58
C LEU A 94 -4.64 -4.00 3.33
N ARG A 95 -3.45 -4.61 3.46
CA ARG A 95 -2.79 -5.32 2.38
C ARG A 95 -3.65 -6.47 1.84
N ALA A 96 -4.24 -7.28 2.72
CA ALA A 96 -5.13 -8.37 2.32
C ALA A 96 -6.39 -7.84 1.61
N ALA A 97 -6.99 -6.77 2.11
CA ALA A 97 -8.18 -6.15 1.52
C ALA A 97 -7.91 -5.60 0.13
N VAL A 98 -6.80 -4.87 -0.08
CA VAL A 98 -6.39 -4.40 -1.42
C VAL A 98 -6.17 -5.59 -2.35
N ARG A 99 -5.45 -6.63 -1.89
CA ARG A 99 -5.24 -7.84 -2.69
C ARG A 99 -6.54 -8.47 -3.14
N CYS A 100 -7.50 -8.58 -2.23
CA CYS A 100 -8.81 -9.15 -2.52
C CYS A 100 -9.63 -8.25 -3.45
N ALA A 101 -9.64 -6.93 -3.27
CA ALA A 101 -10.38 -6.02 -4.14
C ALA A 101 -9.91 -6.09 -5.60
N GLU A 102 -8.62 -6.35 -5.82
CA GLU A 102 -8.01 -6.47 -7.14
C GLU A 102 -7.92 -7.93 -7.64
N ASP A 103 -8.59 -8.87 -6.99
CA ASP A 103 -8.66 -10.25 -7.47
C ASP A 103 -9.49 -10.30 -8.76
N ALA A 104 -8.85 -10.72 -9.87
CA ALA A 104 -9.47 -10.83 -11.18
C ALA A 104 -10.76 -11.69 -11.17
N ARG A 105 -10.88 -12.64 -10.24
CA ARG A 105 -12.07 -13.49 -10.06
C ARG A 105 -13.31 -12.73 -9.58
N LEU A 106 -13.12 -11.52 -9.04
CA LEU A 106 -14.22 -10.64 -8.65
C LEU A 106 -14.67 -9.71 -9.77
N SER A 107 -13.94 -9.67 -10.89
CA SER A 107 -14.35 -8.88 -12.04
C SER A 107 -15.58 -9.52 -12.68
N VAL A 108 -16.77 -9.01 -12.34
CA VAL A 108 -18.04 -9.51 -12.89
C VAL A 108 -18.26 -9.00 -14.33
N ALA A 109 -17.48 -8.02 -14.79
CA ALA A 109 -17.61 -7.38 -16.10
C ALA A 109 -16.26 -6.85 -16.66
N GLY A 110 -15.17 -7.59 -16.46
CA GLY A 110 -13.90 -7.34 -17.15
C GLY A 110 -12.96 -6.32 -16.52
N HIS A 111 -13.42 -5.24 -15.86
CA HIS A 111 -12.54 -4.32 -15.11
C HIS A 111 -13.30 -3.66 -13.95
N SER A 112 -13.37 -4.34 -12.80
CA SER A 112 -13.96 -3.73 -11.61
C SER A 112 -12.92 -2.85 -10.92
N LEU A 113 -12.89 -1.55 -11.25
CA LEU A 113 -12.06 -0.52 -10.62
C LEU A 113 -12.55 -0.19 -9.19
N LEU A 114 -12.63 -1.20 -8.33
CA LEU A 114 -13.32 -1.15 -7.04
C LEU A 114 -12.70 -0.15 -6.07
N LEU A 115 -11.43 0.23 -6.29
CA LEU A 115 -10.70 1.17 -5.45
C LEU A 115 -10.50 2.54 -6.10
N VAL A 116 -11.03 2.82 -7.30
CA VAL A 116 -10.75 4.07 -8.03
C VAL A 116 -11.12 5.31 -7.23
N SER A 117 -12.23 5.27 -6.50
CA SER A 117 -12.72 6.40 -5.72
C SER A 117 -11.82 6.73 -4.52
N VAL A 118 -10.98 5.80 -4.08
CA VAL A 118 -10.06 5.96 -2.94
C VAL A 118 -8.59 5.89 -3.36
N ALA A 119 -8.27 5.61 -4.63
CA ALA A 119 -6.89 5.44 -5.11
C ALA A 119 -6.00 6.66 -4.80
N LYS A 120 -6.50 7.88 -5.03
CA LYS A 120 -5.80 9.13 -4.68
C LYS A 120 -5.44 9.22 -3.19
N GLN A 121 -6.39 8.86 -2.33
CA GLN A 121 -6.21 8.87 -0.88
C GLN A 121 -5.23 7.77 -0.46
N LEU A 122 -5.34 6.58 -1.06
CA LEU A 122 -4.44 5.45 -0.82
C LEU A 122 -2.99 5.80 -1.13
N PHE A 123 -2.69 6.40 -2.28
CA PHE A 123 -1.30 6.79 -2.60
C PHE A 123 -0.75 7.83 -1.62
N SER A 124 -1.57 8.78 -1.20
CA SER A 124 -1.18 9.79 -0.21
C SER A 124 -0.88 9.14 1.14
N HIS A 125 -1.76 8.24 1.58
CA HIS A 125 -1.62 7.44 2.80
C HIS A 125 -0.39 6.54 2.78
N ILE A 126 -0.10 5.87 1.65
CA ILE A 126 1.10 5.04 1.49
C ILE A 126 2.37 5.89 1.65
N LEU A 127 2.43 7.05 1.01
CA LEU A 127 3.57 7.96 1.13
C LEU A 127 3.77 8.40 2.59
N GLU A 128 2.69 8.80 3.28
CA GLU A 128 2.71 9.22 4.69
C GLU A 128 3.25 8.10 5.59
N VAL A 129 2.68 6.89 5.49
CA VAL A 129 3.07 5.77 6.36
C VAL A 129 4.51 5.32 6.11
N ILE A 130 4.96 5.20 4.86
CA ILE A 130 6.34 4.75 4.58
C ILE A 130 7.37 5.81 5.00
N LYS A 131 7.02 7.10 4.89
CA LYS A 131 7.89 8.19 5.31
C LYS A 131 8.03 8.25 6.83
N ASP A 132 6.92 8.18 7.57
CA ASP A 132 6.90 8.44 9.01
C ASP A 132 7.08 7.17 9.86
N ALA A 133 6.79 5.98 9.30
CA ALA A 133 6.93 4.69 9.96
C ALA A 133 7.58 3.64 9.03
N PRO A 134 8.91 3.70 8.80
CA PRO A 134 9.61 2.79 7.87
C PRO A 134 9.40 1.29 8.15
N SER A 135 9.12 0.91 9.39
CA SER A 135 8.83 -0.49 9.76
C SER A 135 7.59 -1.08 9.07
N PHE A 136 6.70 -0.25 8.55
CA PHE A 136 5.49 -0.66 7.82
C PHE A 136 5.75 -0.97 6.35
N GLN A 137 6.98 -0.74 5.86
CA GLN A 137 7.34 -0.90 4.46
C GLN A 137 7.05 -2.30 3.90
N LEU A 138 7.18 -3.35 4.72
CA LEU A 138 6.89 -4.73 4.33
C LEU A 138 5.44 -4.93 3.88
N GLU A 139 4.51 -4.18 4.48
CA GLU A 139 3.08 -4.29 4.15
C GLU A 139 2.64 -3.29 3.10
N TYR A 140 3.30 -2.13 3.06
CA TYR A 140 2.92 -1.04 2.17
C TYR A 140 3.55 -1.11 0.78
N SER A 141 4.79 -1.62 0.66
CA SER A 141 5.42 -1.77 -0.67
C SER A 141 4.62 -2.69 -1.60
N PRO A 142 4.11 -3.86 -1.15
CA PRO A 142 3.24 -4.69 -1.97
C PRO A 142 1.94 -4.00 -2.39
N ILE A 143 1.30 -3.24 -1.49
CA ILE A 143 0.10 -2.46 -1.81
C ILE A 143 0.42 -1.46 -2.92
N LEU A 144 1.50 -0.69 -2.78
CA LEU A 144 1.90 0.31 -3.76
C LEU A 144 2.10 -0.33 -5.14
N ARG A 145 2.85 -1.42 -5.21
CA ARG A 145 3.11 -2.12 -6.49
C ARG A 145 1.82 -2.61 -7.13
N GLN A 146 0.91 -3.18 -6.35
CA GLN A 146 -0.37 -3.66 -6.86
C GLN A 146 -1.24 -2.52 -7.40
N LEU A 147 -1.27 -1.36 -6.74
CA LEU A 147 -2.02 -0.21 -7.27
C LEU A 147 -1.39 0.35 -8.55
N LEU A 148 -0.07 0.30 -8.68
CA LEU A 148 0.67 0.78 -9.85
C LEU A 148 0.43 -0.07 -11.10
N THR A 149 0.06 -1.36 -10.98
CA THR A 149 -0.24 -2.18 -12.16
C THR A 149 -1.55 -1.76 -12.86
N VAL A 150 -2.43 -1.02 -12.17
CA VAL A 150 -3.73 -0.58 -12.70
C VAL A 150 -3.61 0.86 -13.22
N LYS A 151 -3.80 1.06 -14.53
CA LYS A 151 -3.63 2.35 -15.23
C LYS A 151 -4.53 3.45 -14.67
N GLU A 152 -5.78 3.10 -14.38
CA GLU A 152 -6.81 4.04 -13.93
C GLU A 152 -6.54 4.52 -12.50
N TYR A 153 -5.91 3.70 -11.66
CA TYR A 153 -5.49 4.13 -10.33
C TYR A 153 -4.29 5.07 -10.42
N ARG A 154 -3.31 4.77 -11.27
CA ARG A 154 -2.15 5.64 -11.49
C ARG A 154 -2.57 7.07 -11.82
N TYR A 155 -3.57 7.24 -12.68
CA TYR A 155 -4.11 8.56 -13.02
C TYR A 155 -4.72 9.34 -11.86
N GLN A 156 -5.08 8.67 -10.76
CA GLN A 156 -5.54 9.34 -9.53
C GLN A 156 -4.39 9.86 -8.66
N MET A 157 -3.14 9.47 -8.93
CA MET A 157 -1.98 9.89 -8.16
C MET A 157 -1.58 11.32 -8.51
N LYS A 158 -1.40 12.17 -7.48
CA LYS A 158 -0.89 13.53 -7.68
C LYS A 158 0.58 13.48 -8.13
N PRO A 159 1.02 14.36 -9.05
CA PRO A 159 2.42 14.43 -9.48
C PRO A 159 3.40 14.54 -8.30
N ARG A 160 3.12 15.40 -7.33
CA ARG A 160 3.97 15.54 -6.12
C ARG A 160 4.05 14.26 -5.28
N THR A 161 2.96 13.49 -5.19
CA THR A 161 2.96 12.20 -4.47
C THR A 161 3.86 11.21 -5.18
N TYR A 162 3.76 11.14 -6.51
CA TYR A 162 4.63 10.32 -7.35
C TYR A 162 6.11 10.69 -7.17
N SER A 163 6.44 11.97 -7.31
CA SER A 163 7.81 12.48 -7.15
C SER A 163 8.41 12.08 -5.81
N ASN A 164 7.67 12.32 -4.72
CA ASN A 164 8.12 11.98 -3.38
C ASN A 164 8.33 10.47 -3.21
N LEU A 165 7.47 9.62 -3.78
CA LEU A 165 7.64 8.17 -3.72
C LEU A 165 8.90 7.72 -4.46
N VAL A 166 9.15 8.22 -5.67
CA VAL A 166 10.35 7.90 -6.44
C VAL A 166 11.61 8.30 -5.67
N VAL A 167 11.68 9.55 -5.20
CA VAL A 167 12.84 10.04 -4.42
C VAL A 167 13.04 9.25 -3.13
N LEU A 168 11.96 8.92 -2.42
CA LEU A 168 12.01 8.11 -1.20
C LEU A 168 12.62 6.73 -1.47
N TYR A 169 12.15 6.04 -2.51
CA TYR A 169 12.67 4.71 -2.84
C TYR A 169 14.09 4.76 -3.43
N MET A 170 14.45 5.79 -4.20
CA MET A 170 15.84 6.00 -4.63
C MET A 170 16.80 6.15 -3.45
N LYS A 171 16.44 6.97 -2.46
CA LYS A 171 17.23 7.13 -1.22
C LYS A 171 17.36 5.79 -0.49
N LYS A 172 16.25 5.06 -0.33
CA LYS A 172 16.25 3.74 0.34
C LYS A 172 17.11 2.71 -0.39
N VAL A 173 17.10 2.70 -1.72
CA VAL A 173 17.98 1.83 -2.52
C VAL A 173 19.43 2.24 -2.35
N ALA A 174 19.74 3.53 -2.44
CA ALA A 174 21.11 4.02 -2.26
C ALA A 174 21.69 3.67 -0.88
N THR A 175 20.91 3.80 0.19
CA THR A 175 21.34 3.47 1.57
C THR A 175 21.20 1.99 1.92
N GLY A 176 20.31 1.25 1.26
CA GLY A 176 20.05 -0.17 1.57
C GLY A 176 21.25 -1.07 1.31
N PHE A 177 22.13 -0.63 0.40
CA PHE A 177 23.40 -1.29 0.19
C PHE A 177 24.46 -0.97 1.27
N ASP A 178 24.24 -0.10 2.26
CA ASP A 178 25.25 0.15 3.29
C ASP A 178 25.52 -1.12 4.13
N ALA A 179 26.80 -1.51 4.24
CA ALA A 179 27.23 -2.79 4.80
C ALA A 179 27.09 -2.92 6.33
N ASN A 180 26.57 -1.91 7.03
CA ASN A 180 26.58 -1.82 8.50
C ASN A 180 25.35 -2.43 9.19
N PHE A 181 24.55 -3.26 8.52
CA PHE A 181 23.42 -3.93 9.15
C PHE A 181 23.81 -5.30 9.72
N SER A 182 23.60 -5.48 11.02
CA SER A 182 23.95 -6.67 11.82
C SER A 182 23.31 -8.00 11.38
N ASN A 183 22.48 -8.00 10.33
CA ASN A 183 21.89 -9.18 9.69
C ASN A 183 21.90 -9.02 8.16
N GLN A 184 22.96 -9.50 7.49
CA GLN A 184 23.17 -9.32 6.04
C GLN A 184 22.06 -9.94 5.17
N ALA A 185 21.49 -11.08 5.55
CA ALA A 185 20.46 -11.76 4.75
C ALA A 185 19.13 -11.00 4.69
N SER A 186 18.68 -10.43 5.81
CA SER A 186 17.47 -9.61 5.85
C SER A 186 17.67 -8.25 5.17
N SER A 187 18.87 -7.66 5.29
CA SER A 187 19.21 -6.39 4.66
C SER A 187 19.24 -6.47 3.12
N LYS A 188 19.80 -7.55 2.56
CA LYS A 188 19.81 -7.79 1.10
C LYS A 188 18.39 -7.97 0.54
N GLU A 189 17.56 -8.75 1.22
CA GLU A 189 16.16 -8.96 0.83
C GLU A 189 15.32 -7.67 0.91
N GLU A 190 15.53 -6.85 1.94
CA GLU A 190 14.88 -5.54 2.05
C GLU A 190 15.33 -4.59 0.94
N SER A 191 16.62 -4.57 0.61
CA SER A 191 17.17 -3.79 -0.50
C SER A 191 16.59 -4.24 -1.84
N PHE A 192 16.49 -5.55 -2.08
CA PHE A 192 15.85 -6.08 -3.28
C PHE A 192 14.39 -5.62 -3.39
N ARG A 193 13.63 -5.66 -2.28
CA ARG A 193 12.23 -5.17 -2.25
C ARG A 193 12.11 -3.67 -2.49
N CYS A 194 13.04 -2.87 -1.97
CA CYS A 194 13.15 -1.43 -2.28
C CYS A 194 13.38 -1.22 -3.78
N THR A 195 14.38 -1.91 -4.34
CA THR A 195 14.76 -1.82 -5.76
C THR A 195 13.61 -2.24 -6.66
N TRP A 196 12.94 -3.35 -6.34
CA TRP A 196 11.77 -3.82 -7.07
C TRP A 196 10.62 -2.80 -7.04
N THR A 197 10.41 -2.14 -5.90
CA THR A 197 9.37 -1.11 -5.79
C THR A 197 9.74 0.17 -6.56
N LEU A 198 11.01 0.58 -6.53
CA LEU A 198 11.51 1.67 -7.34
C LEU A 198 11.34 1.38 -8.84
N HIS A 199 11.70 0.17 -9.27
CA HIS A 199 11.55 -0.25 -10.66
C HIS A 199 10.09 -0.13 -11.12
N VAL A 200 9.14 -0.69 -10.35
CA VAL A 200 7.70 -0.61 -10.70
C VAL A 200 7.20 0.85 -10.75
N LEU A 201 7.68 1.74 -9.86
CA LEU A 201 7.35 3.17 -9.89
C LEU A 201 7.82 3.86 -11.19
N LEU A 202 9.02 3.53 -11.64
CA LEU A 202 9.61 4.11 -12.86
C LEU A 202 9.00 3.52 -14.13
N GLU A 203 8.66 2.23 -14.12
CA GLU A 203 8.00 1.56 -15.24
C GLU A 203 6.53 2.03 -15.40
N ASN A 204 5.88 2.41 -14.29
CA ASN A 204 4.44 2.69 -14.27
C ASN A 204 4.11 4.10 -13.75
N PRO A 205 4.55 5.18 -14.43
CA PRO A 205 4.26 6.55 -13.99
C PRO A 205 2.76 6.89 -14.15
N PRO A 206 2.25 7.87 -13.39
CA PRO A 206 0.86 8.36 -13.53
C PRO A 206 0.64 9.25 -14.76
N GLY A 207 1.69 9.60 -15.48
CA GLY A 207 1.69 10.48 -16.65
C GLY A 207 3.13 10.80 -17.03
N ASP A 208 3.35 11.95 -17.66
CA ASP A 208 4.71 12.41 -17.95
C ASP A 208 5.49 12.71 -16.67
N TYR A 209 6.81 12.51 -16.74
CA TYR A 209 7.70 12.85 -15.65
C TYR A 209 7.71 14.36 -15.42
N PRO A 210 7.40 14.84 -14.19
CA PRO A 210 7.55 16.24 -13.87
C PRO A 210 9.01 16.69 -14.09
N ASP A 211 9.23 17.80 -14.79
CA ASP A 211 10.59 18.32 -15.03
C ASP A 211 11.37 18.55 -13.73
N THR A 212 10.65 18.91 -12.65
CA THR A 212 11.20 19.10 -11.31
C THR A 212 11.87 17.85 -10.74
N MET A 213 11.57 16.65 -11.25
CA MET A 213 12.17 15.39 -10.80
C MET A 213 13.47 15.04 -11.51
N ARG A 214 13.77 15.66 -12.66
CA ARG A 214 14.87 15.23 -13.53
C ARG A 214 16.20 15.17 -12.77
N GLU A 215 16.52 16.24 -12.06
CA GLU A 215 17.75 16.34 -11.30
C GLU A 215 17.77 15.35 -10.12
N GLU A 216 16.67 15.22 -9.37
CA GLU A 216 16.57 14.29 -8.24
C GLU A 216 16.74 12.83 -8.67
N VAL A 217 16.17 12.46 -9.83
CA VAL A 217 16.26 11.13 -10.42
C VAL A 217 17.70 10.83 -10.87
N LEU A 218 18.35 11.77 -11.56
CA LEU A 218 19.74 11.64 -11.99
C LEU A 218 20.67 11.49 -10.77
N ASN A 219 20.52 12.37 -9.77
CA ASN A 219 21.29 12.31 -8.54
C ASN A 219 21.06 11.00 -7.79
N GLY A 220 19.83 10.49 -7.77
CA GLY A 220 19.47 9.20 -7.20
C GLY A 220 20.21 8.03 -7.88
N PHE A 221 20.20 7.98 -9.21
CA PHE A 221 20.94 6.95 -9.96
C PHE A 221 22.45 7.07 -9.77
N CYS A 222 23.01 8.29 -9.81
CA CYS A 222 24.42 8.53 -9.53
C CYS A 222 24.82 7.98 -8.16
N ALA A 223 23.99 8.19 -7.12
CA ALA A 223 24.24 7.66 -5.79
C ALA A 223 24.23 6.12 -5.77
N ILE A 224 23.20 5.50 -6.38
CA ILE A 224 23.05 4.04 -6.46
C ILE A 224 24.26 3.41 -7.18
N PHE A 225 24.61 3.89 -8.37
CA PHE A 225 25.71 3.32 -9.15
C PHE A 225 27.09 3.57 -8.53
N SER A 226 27.29 4.72 -7.90
CA SER A 226 28.53 4.99 -7.16
C SER A 226 28.71 4.02 -6.00
N HIS A 227 27.61 3.53 -5.43
CA HIS A 227 27.64 2.54 -4.37
C HIS A 227 27.89 1.12 -4.88
N ILE A 228 27.20 0.71 -5.96
CA ILE A 228 27.44 -0.57 -6.64
C ILE A 228 28.91 -0.69 -7.05
N ARG A 229 29.50 0.37 -7.62
CA ARG A 229 30.91 0.41 -8.02
C ARG A 229 31.88 0.21 -6.86
N ARG A 230 31.59 0.80 -5.69
CA ARG A 230 32.41 0.66 -4.48
C ARG A 230 32.36 -0.74 -3.89
N GLN A 231 31.25 -1.47 -4.04
CA GLN A 231 31.11 -2.85 -3.56
C GLN A 231 31.57 -3.90 -4.57
N GLY A 232 31.37 -3.64 -5.86
CA GLY A 232 31.55 -4.59 -6.94
C GLY A 232 32.98 -4.71 -7.45
N GLY A 233 33.94 -4.00 -6.84
CA GLY A 233 35.37 -4.07 -7.15
C GLY A 233 35.64 -4.44 -8.61
N TRP A 234 35.24 -3.58 -9.55
CA TRP A 234 35.57 -3.78 -10.96
C TRP A 234 37.10 -3.74 -11.09
N LYS A 235 37.73 -4.91 -11.02
CA LYS A 235 38.99 -5.16 -11.70
C LYS A 235 38.62 -5.28 -13.16
N ALA A 236 38.98 -4.26 -13.93
CA ALA A 236 39.11 -4.43 -15.36
C ALA A 236 40.26 -5.43 -15.56
N ASP A 237 39.95 -6.57 -16.16
CA ASP A 237 40.97 -7.45 -16.75
C ASP A 237 41.56 -6.78 -18.00
#